data_AF-A0A7V8ZGC5-F1
#
_entry.id   AF-A0A7V8ZGC5-F1
#
_cell.length_a   1.000
_cell.length_b   1.000
_cell.length_c   1.000
_cell.angle_alpha   90.00
_cell.angle_beta   90.00
_cell.angle_gamma   90.00
#
_symmetry.space_group_name_H-M   'P 1'
#
loop_
_entity.id
_entity.type
_entity.pdbx_description
1 polymer ?
#
loop_
_entity_poly.entity_id
_entity_poly.type
_entity_poly.pdbx_seq_one_letter_code
_entity_poly.pdbx_strand_id
1 'polypeptide(L)'
;MEGFGGMFGDPEELNKRMQEFAESMQGQQRVAVADNAIQLAVGMTVAAINRVNVQGTPEQQAEQIRSVMAVVFPEAVTLVREARQGL
;
A
#
# COMPACT_ATOMS: atom_id res chain seq x y z
N MET A 1 -17.25 0.15 52.25
CA MET A 1 -17.83 -0.51 51.06
C MET A 1 -18.09 0.59 50.05
N GLU A 2 -17.11 1.11 49.30
CA GLU A 2 -16.24 0.48 48.29
C GLU A 2 -16.98 -0.38 47.25
N GLY A 3 -16.92 0.08 46.00
CA GLY A 3 -16.68 -0.77 44.83
C GLY A 3 -17.90 -1.29 44.07
N PHE A 4 -18.52 -0.46 43.21
CA PHE A 4 -19.11 -0.96 41.94
C PHE A 4 -19.46 0.14 40.91
N GLY A 5 -19.60 1.41 41.32
CA GLY A 5 -20.09 2.49 40.43
C GLY A 5 -19.04 3.38 39.75
N GLY A 6 -17.75 3.25 40.11
CA GLY A 6 -16.66 4.10 39.59
C GLY A 6 -15.68 3.36 38.67
N MET A 7 -15.99 2.13 38.26
CA MET A 7 -15.09 1.32 37.42
C MET A 7 -15.48 1.30 35.94
N PHE A 8 -16.66 1.81 35.60
CA PHE A 8 -17.12 1.98 34.22
C PHE A 8 -17.19 3.48 33.97
N GLY A 9 -16.11 4.03 33.38
CA GLY A 9 -16.00 5.46 33.09
C GLY A 9 -17.21 5.99 32.35
N ASP A 10 -17.53 7.26 32.60
CA ASP A 10 -18.74 7.93 32.13
C ASP A 10 -19.04 7.60 30.64
N PRO A 11 -20.30 7.31 30.28
CA PRO A 11 -20.67 6.91 28.93
C PRO A 11 -20.27 7.93 27.85
N GLU A 12 -20.12 9.21 28.20
CA GLU A 12 -19.58 10.24 27.30
C GLU A 12 -18.08 10.08 27.03
N GLU A 13 -17.28 9.71 28.02
CA GLU A 13 -15.84 9.50 27.83
C GLU A 13 -15.58 8.21 27.05
N LEU A 14 -16.39 7.17 27.24
CA LEU A 14 -16.39 5.98 26.40
C LEU A 14 -16.78 6.31 24.96
N ASN A 15 -17.83 7.11 24.75
CA ASN A 15 -18.24 7.55 23.41
C ASN A 15 -17.15 8.39 22.71
N LYS A 16 -16.49 9.29 23.44
CA LYS A 16 -15.39 10.10 22.91
C LYS A 16 -14.19 9.24 22.52
N ARG A 17 -13.78 8.29 23.38
CA ARG A 17 -12.72 7.32 23.07
C ARG A 17 -13.09 6.41 21.90
N MET A 18 -14.36 6.01 21.78
CA MET A 18 -14.86 5.22 20.66
C MET A 18 -14.88 6.00 19.34
N GLN A 19 -15.19 7.31 19.37
CA GLN A 19 -15.08 8.18 18.19
C GLN A 19 -13.63 8.40 17.77
N GLU A 20 -12.73 8.71 18.69
CA GLU A 20 -11.28 8.83 18.42
C GLU A 20 -10.69 7.49 17.93
N PHE A 21 -11.15 6.36 18.46
CA PHE A 21 -10.79 5.02 17.99
C PHE A 21 -11.34 4.74 16.57
N ALA A 22 -12.58 5.13 16.28
CA ALA A 22 -13.17 4.99 14.95
C ALA A 22 -12.46 5.85 13.90
N GLU A 23 -12.07 7.08 14.22
CA GLU A 23 -11.32 7.97 13.33
C GLU A 23 -9.90 7.44 13.08
N SER A 24 -9.21 6.96 14.13
CA SER A 24 -7.87 6.37 13.98
C SER A 24 -7.86 5.07 13.17
N MET A 25 -8.88 4.22 13.31
CA MET A 25 -9.03 3.01 12.48
C MET A 25 -9.30 3.34 11.01
N GLN A 26 -10.11 4.36 10.72
CA GLN A 26 -10.38 4.80 9.34
C GLN A 26 -9.13 5.39 8.67
N GLY A 27 -8.28 6.10 9.42
CA GLY A 27 -7.00 6.60 8.95
C GLY A 27 -6.00 5.51 8.60
N GLN A 28 -5.86 4.49 9.46
CA GLN A 28 -4.92 3.38 9.24
C GLN A 28 -5.28 2.50 8.03
N GLN A 29 -6.57 2.27 7.76
CA GLN A 29 -7.00 1.49 6.59
C GLN A 29 -6.59 2.14 5.26
N ARG A 30 -6.65 3.47 5.14
CA ARG A 30 -6.27 4.17 3.89
C ARG A 30 -4.77 4.07 3.60
N VAL A 31 -3.93 4.08 4.63
CA VAL A 31 -2.47 4.02 4.48
C VAL A 31 -2.00 2.60 4.15
N ALA A 32 -2.50 1.58 4.86
CA ALA A 32 -2.11 0.19 4.61
C ALA A 32 -2.50 -0.32 3.21
N VAL A 33 -3.55 0.23 2.59
CA VAL A 33 -3.96 -0.14 1.23
C VAL A 33 -3.06 0.50 0.16
N ALA A 34 -2.48 1.67 0.42
CA ALA A 34 -1.59 2.34 -0.54
C ALA A 34 -0.26 1.60 -0.72
N ASP A 35 0.30 1.05 0.36
CA ASP A 35 1.58 0.32 0.30
C ASP A 35 1.45 -0.98 -0.49
N ASN A 36 0.32 -1.70 -0.35
CA ASN A 36 0.04 -2.92 -1.11
C ASN A 36 -0.05 -2.68 -2.63
N ALA A 37 -0.52 -1.50 -3.04
CA ALA A 37 -0.68 -1.12 -4.44
C ALA A 37 0.67 -0.87 -5.13
N ILE A 38 1.58 -0.15 -4.46
CA ILE A 38 2.93 0.07 -4.98
C ILE A 38 3.70 -1.25 -5.04
N GLN A 39 3.56 -2.12 -4.03
CA GLN A 39 4.16 -3.45 -4.05
C GLN A 39 3.66 -4.28 -5.24
N LEU A 40 2.37 -4.22 -5.57
CA LEU A 40 1.81 -4.90 -6.74
C LEU A 40 2.43 -4.37 -8.04
N ALA A 41 2.53 -3.05 -8.21
CA ALA A 41 3.14 -2.45 -9.40
C ALA A 41 4.62 -2.85 -9.58
N VAL A 42 5.38 -2.87 -8.47
CA VAL A 42 6.77 -3.36 -8.46
C VAL A 42 6.82 -4.85 -8.83
N GLY A 43 5.95 -5.67 -8.25
CA GLY A 43 5.89 -7.11 -8.54
C GLY A 43 5.62 -7.40 -10.01
N MET A 44 4.68 -6.68 -10.63
CA MET A 44 4.40 -6.78 -12.07
C MET A 44 5.61 -6.38 -12.92
N THR A 45 6.31 -5.31 -12.54
CA THR A 45 7.51 -4.84 -13.25
C THR A 45 8.64 -5.87 -13.19
N VAL A 46 8.91 -6.44 -12.01
CA VAL A 46 9.93 -7.50 -11.84
C VAL A 46 9.57 -8.75 -12.65
N ALA A 47 8.30 -9.17 -12.62
CA ALA A 47 7.84 -10.31 -13.40
C ALA A 47 8.01 -10.09 -14.92
N ALA A 48 7.80 -8.87 -15.41
CA ALA A 48 8.03 -8.51 -16.81
C ALA A 48 9.51 -8.53 -17.18
N ILE A 49 10.38 -7.91 -16.37
CA ILE A 49 11.83 -7.89 -16.59
C ILE A 49 12.39 -9.31 -16.66
N ASN A 50 11.94 -10.22 -15.78
CA ASN A 50 12.38 -11.62 -15.76
C ASN A 50 12.02 -12.42 -17.02
N ARG A 51 11.14 -11.91 -17.89
CA ARG A 51 10.81 -12.53 -19.18
C ARG A 51 11.62 -11.98 -20.35
N VAL A 52 12.38 -10.91 -20.14
CA VAL A 52 13.20 -10.29 -21.19
C VAL A 52 14.50 -11.06 -21.33
N ASN A 53 14.81 -11.46 -22.56
CA ASN A 53 16.10 -12.04 -22.88
C ASN A 53 17.13 -10.92 -23.12
N VAL A 54 18.00 -10.68 -22.15
CA VAL A 54 19.07 -9.68 -22.25
C VAL A 54 20.37 -10.34 -22.72
N GLN A 55 21.15 -9.62 -23.52
CA GLN A 55 22.41 -10.12 -24.09
C GLN A 55 23.52 -9.07 -24.01
N GLY A 56 24.78 -9.51 -24.09
CA GLY A 56 25.95 -8.63 -24.08
C GLY A 56 26.67 -8.57 -22.73
N THR A 57 27.47 -7.53 -22.53
CA THR A 57 28.22 -7.32 -21.27
C THR A 57 27.28 -6.95 -20.11
N PRO A 58 27.72 -7.07 -18.85
CA PRO A 58 26.92 -6.66 -17.70
C PRO A 58 26.37 -5.22 -17.80
N GLU A 59 27.16 -4.29 -18.32
CA GLU A 59 26.76 -2.89 -18.52
C GLU A 59 25.63 -2.78 -19.55
N GLN A 60 25.74 -3.50 -20.67
CA GLN A 60 24.73 -3.53 -21.73
C GLN A 60 23.44 -4.20 -21.26
N GLN A 61 23.54 -5.27 -20.46
CA GLN A 61 22.38 -5.92 -19.86
C GLN A 61 21.68 -4.99 -18.88
N ALA A 62 22.43 -4.24 -18.08
CA ALA A 62 21.86 -3.25 -17.15
C ALA A 62 21.14 -2.11 -17.89
N GLU A 63 21.64 -1.66 -19.04
CA GLU A 63 20.95 -0.68 -19.88
C GLU A 63 19.64 -1.24 -20.46
N GLN A 64 19.64 -2.49 -20.93
CA GLN A 64 18.43 -3.16 -21.40
C GLN A 64 17.38 -3.33 -20.30
N ILE A 65 17.80 -3.70 -19.08
CA ILE A 65 16.88 -3.80 -17.94
C ILE A 65 16.32 -2.41 -17.60
N ARG A 66 17.14 -1.36 -17.60
CA ARG A 66 16.70 0.02 -17.35
C ARG A 66 15.69 0.51 -18.40
N SER A 67 15.88 0.18 -19.67
CA SER A 67 14.94 0.59 -20.73
C SER A 67 13.59 -0.09 -20.58
N VAL A 68 13.56 -1.38 -20.23
CA VAL A 68 12.32 -2.12 -19.94
C VAL A 68 11.62 -1.53 -18.71
N MET A 69 12.36 -1.30 -17.63
CA MET A 69 11.82 -0.73 -16.40
C MET A 69 11.21 0.66 -16.62
N ALA A 70 11.82 1.50 -17.47
CA ALA A 70 11.35 2.84 -17.78
C ALA A 70 9.98 2.85 -18.48
N VAL A 71 9.62 1.78 -19.19
CA VAL A 71 8.32 1.63 -19.85
C VAL A 71 7.31 0.93 -18.93
N VAL A 72 7.69 -0.23 -18.37
CA VAL A 72 6.75 -1.10 -17.67
C VAL A 72 6.33 -0.54 -16.31
N PHE A 73 7.25 0.08 -15.56
CA PHE A 73 6.93 0.54 -14.20
C PHE A 73 5.87 1.66 -14.18
N PRO A 74 5.99 2.73 -14.99
CA PRO A 74 4.94 3.75 -15.05
C PRO A 74 3.58 3.19 -15.47
N GLU A 75 3.53 2.27 -16.43
CA GLU A 75 2.28 1.64 -16.88
C GLU A 75 1.65 0.78 -15.78
N ALA A 76 2.46 -0.03 -15.09
CA ALA A 76 2.02 -0.82 -13.94
C ALA A 76 1.45 0.08 -12.83
N VAL A 77 2.08 1.22 -12.55
CA VAL A 77 1.59 2.19 -11.57
C VAL A 77 0.27 2.82 -12.01
N THR A 78 0.16 3.22 -13.28
CA THR A 78 -1.10 3.77 -13.83
C THR A 78 -2.22 2.75 -13.73
N LEU A 79 -2.00 1.51 -14.15
CA LEU A 79 -3.00 0.44 -14.09
C LEU A 79 -3.49 0.18 -12.66
N VAL A 80 -2.58 0.15 -11.68
CA VAL A 80 -2.97 -0.02 -10.28
C VAL A 80 -3.74 1.19 -9.74
N ARG A 81 -3.39 2.40 -10.17
CA ARG A 81 -4.13 3.62 -9.79
C ARG A 81 -5.55 3.61 -10.36
N GLU A 82 -5.72 3.24 -11.63
CA GLU A 82 -7.02 3.14 -12.29
C GLU A 82 -7.89 2.06 -11.65
N ALA A 83 -7.33 0.87 -11.42
CA ALA A 83 -8.02 -0.22 -10.73
C ALA A 83 -8.53 0.20 -9.34
N ARG A 84 -7.80 1.07 -8.63
CA ARG A 84 -8.23 1.59 -7.32
C ARG A 84 -9.27 2.71 -7.39
N GLN A 85 -9.27 3.52 -8.44
CA GLN A 85 -10.31 4.56 -8.60
C GLN A 85 -11.68 3.96 -8.92
N GLY A 86 -11.71 2.74 -9.46
CA GLY A 86 -12.93 1.98 -9.74
C GLY A 86 -13.38 1.01 -8.63
N LEU A 87 -12.62 0.86 -7.55
CA LEU A 87 -12.95 0.05 -6.35
C LEU A 87 -13.55 0.92 -5.25
#